data_AF-A0A5C7ZKY9-F1
#
_entry.id   AF-A0A5C7ZKY9-F1
#
_cell.length_a   1.000
_cell.length_b   1.000
_cell.length_c   1.000
_cell.angle_alpha   90.00
_cell.angle_beta   90.00
_cell.angle_gamma   90.00
#
_symmetry.space_group_name_H-M   'P 1'
#
loop_
_entity.id
_entity.type
_entity.pdbx_description
1 polymer ?
#
loop_
_entity_poly.entity_id
_entity_poly.type
_entity_poly.pdbx_seq_one_letter_code
_entity_poly.pdbx_strand_id
1 'polypeptide(L)'
;MSTREQQIAALEKDWAENPRWKLVKRGYSAADVVRLRGSLQPEYTLAQRGAKILWDKVNGGAKKGYVNAFGAITAGQAMQQAKAGLEAVYLSGWQVAADGNTSETMYPDQSLYAYDSVPTMVRRINNTFK
;
A
#
# COMPACT_ATOMS: atom_id res chain seq x y z
N MET A 1 -4.67 -20.67 20.19
CA MET A 1 -3.73 -19.71 19.56
C MET A 1 -2.60 -20.51 18.96
N SER A 2 -2.13 -20.15 17.77
CA SER A 2 -0.97 -20.82 17.17
C SER A 2 0.30 -20.50 17.97
N THR A 3 1.16 -21.49 18.16
CA THR A 3 2.45 -21.26 18.84
C THR A 3 3.35 -20.40 17.96
N ARG A 4 4.40 -19.82 18.56
CA ARG A 4 5.38 -19.02 17.82
C ARG A 4 6.02 -19.83 16.70
N GLU A 5 6.34 -21.08 16.95
CA GLU A 5 6.93 -22.01 15.96
C GLU A 5 5.95 -22.28 14.81
N GLN A 6 4.66 -22.47 15.11
CA GLN A 6 3.64 -22.64 14.08
C GLN A 6 3.48 -21.40 13.21
N GLN A 7 3.56 -20.19 13.78
CA GLN A 7 3.51 -18.94 13.03
C GLN A 7 4.73 -18.75 12.13
N ILE A 8 5.92 -19.12 12.61
CA ILE A 8 7.16 -19.08 11.83
C ILE A 8 7.05 -20.03 10.65
N ALA A 9 6.71 -21.30 10.91
CA ALA A 9 6.57 -22.33 9.87
C ALA A 9 5.52 -21.95 8.82
N ALA A 10 4.39 -21.38 9.23
CA ALA A 10 3.35 -20.91 8.31
C ALA A 10 3.86 -19.77 7.40
N LEU A 11 4.65 -18.84 7.94
CA LEU A 11 5.21 -17.72 7.17
C LEU A 11 6.31 -18.19 6.21
N GLU A 12 7.16 -19.12 6.63
CA GLU A 12 8.18 -19.74 5.77
C GLU A 12 7.54 -20.50 4.61
N LYS A 13 6.47 -21.27 4.90
CA LYS A 13 5.70 -21.97 3.88
C LYS A 13 5.08 -20.99 2.88
N ASP A 14 4.42 -19.92 3.34
CA ASP A 14 3.87 -18.90 2.44
C ASP A 14 4.97 -18.28 1.56
N TRP A 15 6.11 -17.91 2.13
CA TRP A 15 7.22 -17.35 1.36
C TRP A 15 7.80 -18.31 0.31
N ALA A 16 7.83 -19.62 0.61
CA ALA A 16 8.37 -20.63 -0.29
C ALA A 16 7.40 -21.01 -1.43
N GLU A 17 6.10 -21.12 -1.13
CA GLU A 17 5.11 -21.69 -2.05
C GLU A 17 4.28 -20.64 -2.79
N ASN A 18 4.10 -19.45 -2.22
CA ASN A 18 3.23 -18.45 -2.81
C ASN A 18 3.92 -17.76 -4.01
N PRO A 19 3.33 -17.81 -5.22
CA PRO A 19 3.93 -17.19 -6.41
C PRO A 19 4.13 -15.68 -6.25
N ARG A 20 3.41 -15.02 -5.33
CA ARG A 20 3.60 -13.62 -4.94
C ARG A 20 5.04 -13.29 -4.56
N TRP A 21 5.79 -14.26 -4.05
CA TRP A 21 7.12 -14.09 -3.48
C TRP A 21 8.26 -14.73 -4.31
N LYS A 22 7.96 -15.33 -5.47
CA LYS A 22 8.90 -16.14 -6.29
C LYS A 22 10.29 -15.52 -6.52
N LEU A 23 10.38 -14.19 -6.66
CA LEU A 23 11.63 -13.46 -6.93
C LEU A 23 11.99 -12.46 -5.83
N VAL A 24 11.40 -12.59 -4.63
CA VAL A 24 11.59 -11.66 -3.51
C VAL A 24 12.64 -12.21 -2.54
N LYS A 25 13.79 -11.53 -2.43
CA LYS A 25 14.82 -11.84 -1.43
C LYS A 25 14.58 -11.03 -0.15
N ARG A 26 14.83 -11.64 1.01
CA ARG A 26 14.72 -11.00 2.33
C ARG A 26 16.04 -11.17 3.08
N GLY A 27 16.57 -10.09 3.64
CA GLY A 27 17.79 -10.10 4.48
C GLY A 27 17.51 -10.42 5.96
N TYR A 28 16.35 -10.99 6.25
CA TYR A 28 15.87 -11.31 7.59
C TYR A 28 15.04 -12.60 7.55
N SER A 29 14.89 -13.26 8.70
CA SER A 29 14.17 -14.53 8.80
C SER A 29 12.66 -14.35 9.06
N ALA A 30 11.88 -15.41 8.87
CA ALA A 30 10.48 -15.43 9.33
C ALA A 30 10.39 -15.29 10.85
N ALA A 31 11.36 -15.85 11.59
CA ALA A 31 11.48 -15.72 13.03
C ALA A 31 11.64 -14.27 13.50
N ASP A 32 12.38 -13.44 12.75
CA ASP A 32 12.51 -12.01 13.02
C ASP A 32 11.18 -11.28 12.85
N VAL A 33 10.42 -11.63 11.82
CA VAL A 33 9.10 -11.03 11.58
C VAL A 33 8.13 -11.39 12.71
N VAL A 34 8.03 -12.67 13.08
CA VAL A 34 7.14 -13.13 14.15
C VAL A 34 7.54 -12.53 15.50
N ARG A 35 8.85 -12.39 15.78
CA ARG A 35 9.37 -11.73 16.99
C ARG A 35 8.85 -10.30 17.16
N LEU A 36 8.67 -9.56 16.06
CA LEU A 36 8.29 -8.14 16.07
C LEU A 36 6.77 -7.91 15.91
N ARG A 37 5.97 -8.94 15.64
CA ARG A 37 4.55 -8.79 15.28
C ARG A 37 3.59 -8.65 16.47
N GLY A 38 4.09 -8.84 17.70
CA GLY A 38 3.26 -8.87 18.92
C GLY A 38 2.37 -10.11 19.01
N SER A 39 1.57 -10.22 20.07
CA SER A 39 0.66 -11.35 20.29
C SER A 39 -0.71 -11.20 19.60
N LEU A 40 -1.11 -9.96 19.32
CA LEU A 40 -2.35 -9.62 18.63
C LEU A 40 -2.03 -8.86 17.34
N GLN A 41 -2.59 -9.33 16.23
CA GLN A 41 -2.42 -8.72 14.93
C GLN A 41 -3.67 -7.92 14.55
N PRO A 42 -3.59 -6.58 14.45
CA PRO A 42 -4.66 -5.79 13.85
C PRO A 42 -4.84 -6.16 12.38
N GLU A 43 -6.09 -6.27 11.93
CA GLU A 43 -6.41 -6.50 10.53
C GLU A 43 -6.38 -5.19 9.73
N TYR A 44 -5.76 -5.23 8.55
CA TYR A 44 -5.62 -4.10 7.64
C TYR A 44 -6.39 -4.35 6.34
N THR A 45 -7.72 -4.47 6.43
CA THR A 45 -8.61 -4.93 5.35
C THR A 45 -8.40 -4.22 4.01
N LEU A 46 -8.32 -2.89 4.00
CA LEU A 46 -8.12 -2.12 2.77
C LEU A 46 -6.73 -2.34 2.18
N ALA A 47 -5.70 -2.46 3.02
CA ALA A 47 -4.34 -2.72 2.57
C ALA A 47 -4.22 -4.13 1.96
N GLN A 48 -4.78 -5.15 2.62
CA GLN A 48 -4.79 -6.53 2.12
C GLN A 48 -5.54 -6.62 0.79
N ARG A 49 -6.77 -6.08 0.73
CA ARG A 49 -7.60 -6.09 -0.49
C ARG A 49 -6.94 -5.31 -1.63
N GLY A 50 -6.45 -4.11 -1.35
CA GLY A 50 -5.78 -3.26 -2.34
C GLY A 50 -4.52 -3.90 -2.91
N ALA A 51 -3.67 -4.47 -2.05
CA ALA A 51 -2.45 -5.17 -2.48
C ALA A 51 -2.76 -6.40 -3.34
N LYS A 52 -3.80 -7.17 -3.00
CA LYS A 52 -4.24 -8.32 -3.81
C LYS A 52 -4.76 -7.87 -5.19
N ILE A 53 -5.66 -6.89 -5.23
CA ILE A 53 -6.20 -6.38 -6.50
C ILE A 53 -5.08 -5.82 -7.37
N LEU A 54 -4.19 -5.01 -6.81
CA LEU A 54 -3.08 -4.43 -7.57
C LEU A 54 -2.14 -5.51 -8.11
N TRP A 55 -1.80 -6.53 -7.30
CA TRP A 55 -1.01 -7.67 -7.75
C TRP A 55 -1.67 -8.38 -8.95
N ASP A 56 -2.97 -8.68 -8.84
CA ASP A 56 -3.72 -9.33 -9.93
C ASP A 56 -3.72 -8.45 -11.19
N LYS A 57 -3.85 -7.12 -11.04
CA LYS A 57 -3.85 -6.15 -12.15
C LYS A 57 -2.50 -6.06 -12.87
N VAL A 58 -1.40 -5.92 -12.14
CA VAL A 58 -0.06 -5.79 -12.74
C VAL A 58 0.46 -7.11 -13.34
N ASN A 59 -0.15 -8.25 -12.97
CA ASN A 59 0.18 -9.57 -13.52
C ASN A 59 -0.84 -10.04 -14.59
N GLY A 60 -1.39 -9.11 -15.37
CA GLY A 60 -2.21 -9.42 -16.55
C GLY A 60 -3.73 -9.25 -16.35
N GLY A 61 -4.20 -8.95 -15.15
CA GLY A 61 -5.62 -8.69 -14.88
C GLY A 61 -6.11 -7.28 -15.25
N ALA A 62 -5.23 -6.41 -15.75
CA ALA A 62 -5.56 -5.05 -16.17
C ALA A 62 -6.29 -5.03 -17.52
N LYS A 63 -7.27 -4.12 -17.69
CA LYS A 63 -8.13 -4.06 -18.89
C LYS A 63 -7.35 -3.81 -20.17
N LYS A 64 -6.27 -3.04 -20.09
CA LYS A 64 -5.45 -2.62 -21.25
C LYS A 64 -4.17 -3.45 -21.40
N GLY A 65 -3.99 -4.50 -20.60
CA GLY A 65 -2.73 -5.23 -20.49
C GLY A 65 -1.66 -4.51 -19.65
N TYR A 66 -1.94 -3.30 -19.17
CA TYR A 66 -1.09 -2.53 -18.25
C TYR A 66 -1.94 -1.68 -17.31
N VAL A 67 -1.37 -1.31 -16.16
CA VAL A 67 -1.98 -0.40 -15.19
C VAL A 67 -1.38 1.00 -15.36
N ASN A 68 -2.22 1.98 -15.66
CA ASN A 68 -1.85 3.39 -15.60
C ASN A 68 -2.63 4.11 -14.50
N ALA A 69 -2.05 5.19 -13.98
CA ALA A 69 -2.63 6.00 -12.93
C ALA A 69 -2.26 7.47 -13.14
N PHE A 70 -3.04 8.37 -12.52
CA PHE A 70 -2.70 9.79 -12.40
C PHE A 70 -2.51 10.15 -10.93
N GLY A 71 -1.71 11.19 -10.68
CA GLY A 71 -1.55 11.77 -9.35
C GLY A 71 -2.87 12.29 -8.80
N ALA A 72 -3.19 11.98 -7.55
CA ALA A 72 -4.33 12.54 -6.82
C ALA A 72 -3.86 13.17 -5.50
N ILE A 73 -4.15 14.46 -5.32
CA ILE A 73 -3.91 15.22 -4.08
C ILE A 73 -5.17 15.55 -3.31
N THR A 74 -6.33 15.14 -3.83
CA THR A 74 -7.59 15.20 -3.08
C THR A 74 -8.35 13.90 -3.24
N ALA A 75 -9.19 13.59 -2.25
CA ALA A 75 -10.16 12.49 -2.33
C ALA A 75 -11.09 12.62 -3.56
N GLY A 76 -11.51 13.85 -3.88
CA GLY A 76 -12.37 14.12 -5.04
C GLY A 76 -11.71 13.73 -6.36
N GLN A 77 -10.41 14.05 -6.54
CA GLN A 77 -9.66 13.63 -7.73
C GLN A 77 -9.61 12.09 -7.84
N ALA A 78 -9.30 11.39 -6.75
CA ALA A 78 -9.27 9.93 -6.74
C ALA A 78 -10.64 9.31 -7.07
N MET A 79 -11.73 9.88 -6.54
CA MET A 79 -13.11 9.46 -6.87
C MET A 79 -13.41 9.63 -8.37
N GLN A 80 -13.04 10.78 -8.96
CA GLN A 80 -13.29 11.01 -10.38
C GLN A 80 -12.42 10.10 -11.27
N GLN A 81 -11.17 9.82 -10.88
CA GLN A 81 -10.32 8.85 -11.56
C GLN A 81 -10.95 7.45 -11.58
N ALA A 82 -11.49 6.99 -10.45
CA ALA A 82 -12.20 5.72 -10.37
C ALA A 82 -13.46 5.71 -11.26
N LYS A 83 -14.27 6.78 -11.24
CA LYS A 83 -15.45 6.93 -12.11
C LYS A 83 -15.10 6.95 -13.60
N ALA A 84 -13.96 7.54 -13.96
CA ALA A 84 -13.43 7.54 -15.32
C ALA A 84 -12.87 6.18 -15.76
N GLY A 85 -12.84 5.18 -14.87
CA GLY A 85 -12.45 3.81 -15.17
C GLY A 85 -10.97 3.49 -14.98
N LEU A 86 -10.20 4.34 -14.31
CA LEU A 86 -8.82 4.02 -13.93
C LEU A 86 -8.78 2.90 -12.90
N GLU A 87 -7.77 2.04 -13.01
CA GLU A 87 -7.64 0.82 -12.21
C GLU A 87 -6.73 0.97 -10.99
N ALA A 88 -6.06 2.13 -10.85
CA ALA A 88 -5.22 2.49 -9.73
C ALA A 88 -5.14 4.01 -9.53
N VAL A 89 -4.84 4.43 -8.30
CA VAL A 89 -4.58 5.82 -7.93
C VAL A 89 -3.10 5.95 -7.59
N TYR A 90 -2.43 6.95 -8.16
CA TYR A 90 -1.05 7.30 -7.80
C TYR A 90 -1.06 8.46 -6.82
N LEU A 91 -0.32 8.34 -5.72
CA LEU A 91 -0.18 9.39 -4.72
C LEU A 91 1.25 9.93 -4.75
N SER A 92 1.41 11.14 -5.30
CA SER A 92 2.71 11.77 -5.49
C SER A 92 3.18 12.48 -4.21
N GLY A 93 4.39 12.15 -3.75
CA GLY A 93 5.05 12.89 -2.66
C GLY A 93 5.31 14.36 -3.02
N TRP A 94 5.69 14.62 -4.29
CA TRP A 94 5.86 15.98 -4.82
C TRP A 94 4.57 16.80 -4.70
N GLN A 95 3.43 16.24 -5.11
CA GLN A 95 2.18 17.00 -5.05
C GLN A 95 1.69 17.18 -3.60
N VAL A 96 2.00 16.23 -2.70
CA VAL A 96 1.77 16.39 -1.26
C VAL A 96 2.64 17.51 -0.68
N ALA A 97 3.92 17.58 -1.04
CA ALA A 97 4.81 18.68 -0.66
C ALA A 97 4.26 20.03 -1.12
N ALA A 98 3.78 20.09 -2.36
CA ALA A 98 3.25 21.32 -2.94
C ALA A 98 1.94 21.78 -2.28
N ASP A 99 0.97 20.88 -2.06
CA ASP A 99 -0.41 21.31 -1.73
C ASP A 99 -1.28 20.26 -1.00
N GLY A 100 -0.68 19.26 -0.36
CA GLY A 100 -1.42 18.15 0.28
C GLY A 100 -0.87 17.68 1.63
N ASN A 101 0.10 18.40 2.19
CA ASN A 101 0.78 18.02 3.42
C ASN A 101 0.08 18.52 4.68
N THR A 102 0.42 17.90 5.81
CA THR A 102 -0.13 18.23 7.14
C THR A 102 0.54 19.46 7.78
N SER A 103 1.56 20.04 7.14
CA SER A 103 2.24 21.26 7.60
C SER A 103 1.61 22.53 7.03
N GLU A 104 0.56 22.42 6.21
CA GLU A 104 -0.21 23.54 5.64
C GLU A 104 0.68 24.58 4.94
N THR A 105 1.81 24.12 4.39
CA THR A 105 2.84 24.97 3.78
C THR A 105 3.21 24.41 2.41
N MET A 106 3.40 25.28 1.42
CA MET A 106 3.91 24.88 0.11
C MET A 106 5.40 24.60 0.19
N TYR A 107 5.81 23.38 -0.21
CA TYR A 107 7.22 22.97 -0.27
C TYR A 107 7.64 22.49 -1.66
N PRO A 108 8.94 22.61 -2.01
CA PRO A 108 9.55 21.81 -3.07
C PRO A 108 9.70 20.33 -2.64
N ASP A 109 10.00 19.46 -3.59
CA ASP A 109 10.22 18.03 -3.34
C ASP A 109 11.63 17.76 -2.77
N GLN A 110 11.81 18.14 -1.51
CA GLN A 110 13.04 17.98 -0.74
C GLN A 110 12.78 17.35 0.63
N SER A 111 11.68 16.57 0.75
CA SER A 111 11.28 15.89 1.99
C SER A 111 11.12 16.81 3.21
N LEU A 112 10.64 18.03 3.00
CA LEU A 112 10.49 19.05 4.06
C LEU A 112 9.18 18.93 4.86
N TYR A 113 8.18 18.26 4.32
CA TYR A 113 6.88 18.09 4.98
C TYR A 113 6.91 17.01 6.06
N ALA A 114 5.98 17.07 7.02
CA ALA A 114 5.87 16.08 8.09
C ALA A 114 5.65 14.66 7.55
N TYR A 115 6.38 13.68 8.10
CA TYR A 115 6.45 12.29 7.60
C TYR A 115 5.07 11.59 7.45
N ASP A 116 4.07 12.03 8.21
CA ASP A 116 2.72 11.45 8.23
C ASP A 116 1.79 12.01 7.14
N SER A 117 2.24 13.03 6.38
CA SER A 117 1.45 13.70 5.33
C SER A 117 0.91 12.73 4.28
N VAL A 118 1.78 11.88 3.71
CA VAL A 118 1.38 10.89 2.69
C VAL A 118 0.44 9.83 3.30
N PRO A 119 0.74 9.19 4.45
CA PRO A 119 -0.21 8.31 5.14
C PRO A 119 -1.58 8.95 5.41
N THR A 120 -1.61 10.23 5.79
CA THR A 120 -2.86 10.98 6.00
C THR A 120 -3.65 11.12 4.69
N MET A 121 -2.97 11.42 3.58
CA MET A 121 -3.62 11.47 2.27
C MET A 121 -4.11 10.10 1.80
N VAL A 122 -3.36 9.01 2.04
CA VAL A 122 -3.83 7.63 1.79
C VAL A 122 -5.12 7.33 2.54
N ARG A 123 -5.23 7.72 3.82
CA ARG A 123 -6.47 7.58 4.60
C ARG A 123 -7.60 8.42 4.01
N ARG A 124 -7.34 9.68 3.65
CA ARG A 124 -8.32 10.60 3.05
C ARG A 124 -8.89 10.05 1.74
N ILE A 125 -8.04 9.52 0.86
CA ILE A 125 -8.45 8.87 -0.39
C ILE A 125 -9.29 7.62 -0.08
N ASN A 126 -8.83 6.72 0.79
CA ASN A 126 -9.60 5.51 1.11
C ASN A 126 -10.97 5.81 1.75
N ASN A 127 -11.07 6.88 2.55
CA ASN A 127 -12.35 7.30 3.14
C ASN A 127 -13.38 7.73 2.08
N THR A 128 -12.96 8.19 0.89
CA THR A 128 -13.90 8.56 -0.18
C THR A 128 -14.52 7.38 -0.91
N PHE A 129 -13.94 6.19 -0.74
CA PHE A 129 -14.40 4.93 -1.34
C PHE A 129 -15.18 4.04 -0.36
N LYS A 130 -15.33 4.49 0.89
CA LYS A 130 -16.27 3.90 1.86
C LYS A 130 -17.69 4.33 1.51
#